data_AF-A0A3C1RUB0-F1
#
_entry.id   AF-A0A3C1RUB0-F1
#
_cell.length_a   1.000
_cell.length_b   1.000
_cell.length_c   1.000
_cell.angle_alpha   90.00
_cell.angle_beta   90.00
_cell.angle_gamma   90.00
#
_symmetry.space_group_name_H-M   'P 1'
#
loop_
_entity.id
_entity.type
_entity.pdbx_description
1 polymer ?
#
loop_
_entity_poly.entity_id
_entity_poly.type
_entity_poly.pdbx_seq_one_letter_code
_entity_poly.pdbx_strand_id
1 'polypeptide(L)'
;MSLFDWFANRRKLLPSSPEPQEREIADGLWVKCEHCNALTYAKDLQANNKVCLECGHHFMVNSDERIGQLIDPNTWMALDAEMYAVDPLKFRDRKSYSDRLRETREKTGLSDAVQTGIGLLDGEPTALGVMDFRFMGGSMGSVVGEKLTRLIEHGTKEGYPVIIICASGGARMQEGMLSLMQMAKISAALHRHHKSRLLYIPVLTHPTTGGVTASFAMLGDLILAEPKATIGFAGRRVIEQTLREKLPDDFQTSEYLLSYGFVDAIVPRTQLKKTLAQLIRLHHLPQNSQPLSRTAEVTPLTSAHTVDLSQEVSPSKSV
;
A
#
# COMPACT_ATOMS: atom_id res chain seq x y z
N MET A 1 -68.25 -34.23 26.35
CA MET A 1 -66.91 -33.65 26.13
C MET A 1 -67.07 -32.41 25.27
N SER A 2 -66.55 -31.28 25.73
CA SER A 2 -66.70 -29.99 25.04
C SER A 2 -65.90 -29.99 23.73
N LEU A 3 -66.35 -29.22 22.74
CA LEU A 3 -65.60 -28.97 21.50
C LEU A 3 -64.21 -28.37 21.80
N PHE A 4 -64.07 -27.64 22.92
CA PHE A 4 -62.80 -27.15 23.42
C PHE A 4 -61.86 -28.26 23.93
N ASP A 5 -62.40 -29.31 24.56
CA ASP A 5 -61.61 -30.46 25.03
C ASP A 5 -61.04 -31.26 23.85
N TRP A 6 -61.78 -31.31 22.74
CA TRP A 6 -61.35 -31.96 21.51
C TRP A 6 -60.17 -31.22 20.84
N PHE A 7 -60.20 -29.88 20.81
CA PHE A 7 -59.07 -29.09 20.30
C PHE A 7 -57.83 -29.16 21.20
N ALA A 8 -58.01 -29.21 22.52
CA ALA A 8 -56.91 -29.32 23.47
C ALA A 8 -56.15 -30.67 23.34
N ASN A 9 -56.87 -31.76 23.09
CA ASN A 9 -56.27 -33.08 22.96
C ASN A 9 -55.60 -33.34 21.59
N ARG A 10 -55.98 -32.60 20.53
CA ARG A 10 -55.38 -32.77 19.19
C ARG A 10 -53.93 -32.27 19.12
N ARG A 11 -53.50 -31.40 20.03
CA ARG A 11 -52.08 -30.98 20.17
C ARG A 11 -51.18 -32.05 20.79
N LYS A 12 -51.73 -33.05 21.49
CA LYS A 12 -50.94 -34.10 22.16
C LYS A 12 -50.66 -35.34 21.30
N LEU A 13 -51.22 -35.42 20.08
CA LEU A 13 -51.17 -36.61 19.23
C LEU A 13 -50.46 -36.42 17.88
N LEU A 14 -49.81 -35.26 17.66
CA LEU A 14 -48.93 -35.08 16.51
C LEU A 14 -47.54 -35.63 16.87
N PRO A 15 -46.96 -36.56 16.09
CA PRO A 15 -45.56 -36.91 16.23
C PRO A 15 -44.75 -35.63 16.07
N SER A 16 -43.82 -35.36 17.00
CA SER A 16 -42.85 -34.29 16.86
C SER A 16 -42.13 -34.47 15.52
N SER A 17 -42.40 -33.56 14.57
CA SER A 17 -41.49 -33.36 13.45
C SER A 17 -40.09 -33.15 14.03
N PRO A 18 -39.03 -33.79 13.50
CA PRO A 18 -37.69 -33.46 13.94
C PRO A 18 -37.57 -31.94 13.80
N GLU A 19 -37.21 -31.27 14.90
CA GLU A 19 -36.90 -29.85 14.87
C GLU A 19 -36.02 -29.62 13.63
N PRO A 20 -36.29 -28.59 12.80
CA PRO A 20 -35.30 -28.22 11.82
C PRO A 20 -34.05 -27.98 12.65
N GLN A 21 -33.05 -28.86 12.53
CA GLN A 21 -31.74 -28.60 13.07
C GLN A 21 -31.42 -27.22 12.53
N GLU A 22 -31.47 -26.21 13.41
CA GLU A 22 -30.82 -24.95 13.16
C GLU A 22 -29.40 -25.39 12.88
N ARG A 23 -29.08 -25.47 11.58
CA ARG A 23 -27.72 -25.63 11.13
C ARG A 23 -27.06 -24.42 11.75
N GLU A 24 -26.31 -24.64 12.83
CA GLU A 24 -25.46 -23.63 13.42
C GLU A 24 -24.67 -23.04 12.24
N ILE A 25 -25.10 -21.86 11.78
CA ILE A 25 -24.47 -21.19 10.67
C ILE A 25 -23.14 -20.82 11.26
N ALA A 26 -22.08 -21.53 10.86
CA ALA A 26 -20.75 -21.31 11.39
C ALA A 26 -20.44 -19.81 11.33
N ASP A 27 -20.17 -19.21 12.49
CA ASP A 27 -19.82 -17.81 12.61
C ASP A 27 -18.71 -17.48 11.59
N GLY A 28 -18.93 -16.45 10.77
CA GLY A 28 -17.94 -15.96 9.81
C GLY A 28 -18.03 -16.50 8.38
N LEU A 29 -19.07 -17.27 8.01
CA LEU A 29 -19.28 -17.65 6.59
C LEU A 29 -19.65 -16.45 5.71
N TRP A 30 -20.34 -15.46 6.25
CA TRP A 30 -20.82 -14.29 5.53
C TRP A 30 -20.23 -13.00 6.10
N VAL A 31 -19.82 -12.09 5.22
CA VAL A 31 -19.31 -10.76 5.57
C VAL A 31 -20.22 -9.71 4.96
N LYS A 32 -20.67 -8.77 5.78
CA LYS A 32 -21.46 -7.62 5.32
C LYS A 32 -20.53 -6.49 4.90
N CYS A 33 -20.72 -5.92 3.71
CA CYS A 33 -19.98 -4.74 3.28
C CYS A 33 -20.43 -3.48 4.03
N GLU A 34 -19.47 -2.75 4.60
CA GLU A 34 -19.74 -1.51 5.34
C GLU A 34 -20.21 -0.37 4.42
N HIS A 35 -19.94 -0.45 3.11
CA HIS A 35 -20.29 0.57 2.13
C HIS A 35 -21.65 0.32 1.46
N CYS A 36 -21.85 -0.85 0.83
CA CYS A 36 -23.08 -1.15 0.09
C CYS A 36 -24.06 -2.07 0.82
N ASN A 37 -23.75 -2.53 2.04
CA ASN A 37 -24.54 -3.48 2.82
C ASN A 37 -24.75 -4.87 2.20
N ALA A 38 -24.14 -5.16 1.04
CA ALA A 38 -24.20 -6.49 0.43
C ALA A 38 -23.57 -7.55 1.34
N LEU A 39 -24.17 -8.75 1.35
CA LEU A 39 -23.63 -9.93 2.03
C LEU A 39 -22.80 -10.73 1.02
N THR A 40 -21.53 -10.96 1.35
CA THR A 40 -20.61 -11.72 0.52
C THR A 40 -20.09 -12.92 1.30
N TYR A 41 -19.94 -14.06 0.62
CA TYR A 41 -19.33 -15.22 1.22
C TYR A 41 -17.85 -14.94 1.54
N ALA A 42 -17.40 -15.29 2.74
CA ALA A 42 -16.07 -14.92 3.22
C ALA A 42 -14.94 -15.46 2.33
N LYS A 43 -15.09 -16.67 1.77
CA LYS A 43 -14.11 -17.25 0.86
C LYS A 43 -14.05 -16.53 -0.48
N ASP A 44 -15.18 -16.10 -1.01
CA ASP A 44 -15.24 -15.35 -2.27
C ASP A 44 -14.61 -13.97 -2.09
N LEU A 45 -14.88 -13.34 -0.94
CA LEU A 45 -14.23 -12.08 -0.57
C LEU A 45 -12.71 -12.25 -0.44
N GLN A 46 -12.24 -13.33 0.19
CA GLN A 46 -10.80 -13.63 0.28
C GLN A 46 -10.18 -13.88 -1.10
N ALA A 47 -10.83 -14.67 -1.95
CA ALA A 47 -10.38 -14.95 -3.33
C ALA A 47 -10.32 -13.68 -4.17
N ASN A 48 -11.21 -12.70 -3.90
CA ASN A 48 -11.20 -11.38 -4.51
C ASN A 48 -10.34 -10.35 -3.75
N ASN A 49 -9.30 -10.80 -3.03
CA ASN A 49 -8.36 -9.95 -2.29
C ASN A 49 -9.03 -8.98 -1.30
N LYS A 50 -10.12 -9.38 -0.65
CA LYS A 50 -10.90 -8.51 0.26
C LYS A 50 -11.41 -7.22 -0.40
N VAL A 51 -11.80 -7.31 -1.67
CA VAL A 51 -12.51 -6.25 -2.38
C VAL A 51 -13.96 -6.68 -2.57
N CYS A 52 -14.91 -5.81 -2.25
CA CYS A 52 -16.33 -6.07 -2.43
C CYS A 52 -16.64 -6.32 -3.91
N LEU A 53 -17.29 -7.46 -4.20
CA LEU A 53 -17.68 -7.84 -5.56
C LEU A 53 -18.75 -6.91 -6.15
N GLU A 54 -19.59 -6.31 -5.30
CA GLU A 54 -20.71 -5.46 -5.73
C GLU A 54 -20.31 -4.00 -5.95
N CYS A 55 -19.54 -3.40 -5.03
CA CYS A 55 -19.25 -1.96 -5.05
C CYS A 55 -17.76 -1.61 -5.17
N GLY A 56 -16.87 -2.61 -5.21
CA GLY A 56 -15.43 -2.37 -5.26
C GLY A 56 -14.83 -1.78 -3.98
N HIS A 57 -15.56 -1.73 -2.86
CA HIS A 57 -15.02 -1.26 -1.59
C HIS A 57 -13.88 -2.17 -1.10
N HIS A 58 -12.77 -1.54 -0.74
CA HIS A 58 -11.58 -2.19 -0.22
C HIS A 58 -11.69 -2.39 1.30
N PHE A 59 -11.89 -3.62 1.74
CA PHE A 59 -11.89 -3.94 3.18
C PHE A 59 -10.47 -3.86 3.75
N MET A 60 -10.39 -3.71 5.08
CA MET A 60 -9.12 -3.81 5.81
C MET A 60 -8.49 -5.19 5.61
N VAL A 61 -7.19 -5.19 5.36
CA VAL A 61 -6.36 -6.39 5.18
C VAL A 61 -5.27 -6.35 6.22
N ASN A 62 -5.00 -7.49 6.85
CA ASN A 62 -3.88 -7.57 7.75
C ASN A 62 -2.56 -7.79 7.00
N SER A 63 -1.44 -7.65 7.71
CA SER A 63 -0.11 -7.79 7.10
C SER A 63 0.14 -9.19 6.52
N ASP A 64 -0.27 -10.27 7.19
CA ASP A 64 -0.08 -11.64 6.69
C ASP A 64 -0.85 -11.90 5.40
N GLU A 65 -2.12 -11.50 5.35
CA GLU A 65 -2.98 -11.59 4.17
C GLU A 65 -2.41 -10.76 3.03
N ARG A 66 -1.93 -9.55 3.32
CA ARG A 66 -1.34 -8.68 2.30
C ARG A 66 -0.05 -9.26 1.73
N ILE A 67 0.80 -9.86 2.57
CA ILE A 67 1.99 -10.58 2.12
C ILE A 67 1.55 -11.73 1.21
N GLY A 68 0.57 -12.55 1.61
CA GLY A 68 0.04 -13.64 0.78
C GLY A 68 -0.61 -13.19 -0.54
N GLN A 69 -1.16 -11.98 -0.60
CA GLN A 69 -1.71 -11.39 -1.82
C GLN A 69 -0.65 -10.92 -2.82
N LEU A 70 0.54 -10.55 -2.35
CA LEU A 70 1.59 -9.93 -3.17
C LEU A 70 2.75 -10.86 -3.46
N ILE A 71 3.19 -11.64 -2.48
CA ILE A 71 4.38 -12.48 -2.56
C ILE A 71 4.02 -13.87 -3.07
N ASP A 72 4.90 -14.44 -3.90
CA ASP A 72 4.74 -15.77 -4.45
C ASP A 72 4.83 -16.83 -3.34
N PRO A 73 4.01 -17.89 -3.40
CA PRO A 73 3.98 -18.93 -2.38
C PRO A 73 5.38 -19.49 -2.09
N ASN A 74 5.70 -19.65 -0.81
CA ASN A 74 6.97 -20.22 -0.31
C ASN A 74 8.23 -19.40 -0.63
N THR A 75 8.11 -18.11 -0.96
CA THR A 75 9.27 -17.24 -1.23
C THR A 75 9.52 -16.18 -0.15
N TRP A 76 8.57 -16.01 0.78
CA TRP A 76 8.68 -15.02 1.84
C TRP A 76 9.77 -15.37 2.85
N MET A 77 10.72 -14.45 3.02
CA MET A 77 11.77 -14.48 4.02
C MET A 77 11.65 -13.24 4.90
N ALA A 78 11.09 -13.42 6.09
CA ALA A 78 10.93 -12.33 7.05
C ALA A 78 12.28 -11.78 7.53
N LEU A 79 12.38 -10.47 7.66
CA LEU A 79 13.52 -9.75 8.22
C LEU A 79 13.14 -9.16 9.57
N ASP A 80 14.06 -9.28 10.55
CA ASP A 80 13.93 -8.68 11.89
C ASP A 80 12.59 -9.02 12.58
N ALA A 81 12.09 -10.25 12.40
CA ALA A 81 10.78 -10.68 12.92
C ALA A 81 10.69 -10.57 14.45
N GLU A 82 11.80 -10.84 15.14
CA GLU A 82 11.91 -10.84 16.61
C GLU A 82 12.14 -9.44 17.22
N MET A 83 12.19 -8.38 16.41
CA MET A 83 12.36 -7.01 16.92
C MET A 83 11.04 -6.46 17.48
N TYR A 84 11.04 -6.07 18.76
CA TYR A 84 9.85 -5.55 19.46
C TYR A 84 10.11 -4.21 20.14
N ALA A 85 9.05 -3.42 20.29
CA ALA A 85 9.15 -2.12 20.96
C ALA A 85 9.30 -2.27 22.47
N VAL A 86 10.07 -1.34 23.03
CA VAL A 86 10.23 -1.11 24.47
C VAL A 86 9.62 0.24 24.86
N ASP A 87 9.52 0.51 26.15
CA ASP A 87 8.99 1.76 26.70
C ASP A 87 10.13 2.65 27.24
N PRO A 88 10.85 3.37 26.37
CA PRO A 88 12.03 4.13 26.78
C PRO A 88 11.68 5.35 27.64
N LEU A 89 10.46 5.88 27.50
CA LEU A 89 10.00 7.07 28.19
C LEU A 89 9.20 6.77 29.46
N LYS A 90 8.97 5.48 29.78
CA LYS A 90 8.06 5.04 30.85
C LYS A 90 6.69 5.71 30.73
N PHE A 91 6.20 5.82 29.50
CA PHE A 91 5.02 6.63 29.18
C PHE A 91 3.76 6.01 29.80
N ARG A 92 2.93 6.85 30.41
CA ARG A 92 1.67 6.42 31.01
C ARG A 92 0.59 7.46 30.79
N ASP A 93 -0.55 7.00 30.28
CA ASP A 93 -1.80 7.74 30.32
C ASP A 93 -2.83 6.98 31.17
N ARG A 94 -4.06 6.78 30.69
CA ARG A 94 -5.02 5.81 31.25
C ARG A 94 -4.43 4.42 31.43
N LYS A 95 -3.45 4.06 30.58
CA LYS A 95 -2.76 2.77 30.59
C LYS A 95 -1.26 2.97 30.31
N SER A 96 -0.39 2.12 30.86
CA SER A 96 1.04 2.20 30.55
C SER A 96 1.30 1.83 29.09
N TYR A 97 2.33 2.41 28.47
CA TYR A 97 2.70 2.05 27.09
C TYR A 97 3.14 0.59 27.01
N SER A 98 3.91 0.12 27.99
CA SER A 98 4.32 -1.28 28.12
C SER A 98 3.13 -2.28 28.10
N ASP A 99 2.03 -1.96 28.81
CA ASP A 99 0.83 -2.80 28.81
C ASP A 99 0.06 -2.72 27.48
N ARG A 100 0.07 -1.55 26.82
CA ARG A 100 -0.52 -1.41 25.46
C ARG A 100 0.23 -2.26 24.45
N LEU A 101 1.55 -2.26 24.50
CA LEU A 101 2.39 -3.10 23.66
C LEU A 101 2.07 -4.59 23.89
N ARG A 102 2.08 -5.04 25.15
CA ARG A 102 1.78 -6.45 25.49
C ARG A 102 0.43 -6.90 24.95
N GLU A 103 -0.65 -6.18 25.30
CA GLU A 103 -2.00 -6.55 24.86
C GLU A 103 -2.18 -6.47 23.33
N THR A 104 -1.53 -5.49 22.67
CA THR A 104 -1.61 -5.40 21.21
C THR A 104 -0.90 -6.59 20.57
N ARG A 105 0.29 -6.97 21.06
CA ARG A 105 1.02 -8.15 20.58
C ARG A 105 0.20 -9.43 20.78
N GLU A 106 -0.40 -9.61 21.95
CA GLU A 106 -1.27 -10.76 22.23
C GLU A 106 -2.48 -10.80 21.29
N LYS A 107 -3.08 -9.65 20.99
CA LYS A 107 -4.25 -9.54 20.12
C LYS A 107 -3.93 -9.77 18.64
N THR A 108 -2.79 -9.27 18.15
CA THR A 108 -2.47 -9.28 16.72
C THR A 108 -1.50 -10.36 16.31
N GLY A 109 -0.73 -10.92 17.24
CA GLY A 109 0.38 -11.84 16.97
C GLY A 109 1.60 -11.17 16.32
N LEU A 110 1.65 -9.83 16.28
CA LEU A 110 2.72 -9.08 15.61
C LEU A 110 3.72 -8.54 16.62
N SER A 111 4.99 -8.40 16.23
CA SER A 111 6.03 -7.78 17.07
C SER A 111 5.95 -6.25 17.13
N ASP A 112 5.54 -5.62 16.03
CA ASP A 112 5.18 -4.20 15.92
C ASP A 112 4.26 -3.97 14.70
N ALA A 113 3.94 -2.71 14.38
CA ALA A 113 3.03 -2.28 13.32
C ALA A 113 3.55 -2.45 11.89
N VAL A 114 4.63 -3.18 11.67
CA VAL A 114 5.15 -3.47 10.33
C VAL A 114 5.79 -4.85 10.27
N GLN A 115 5.46 -5.59 9.22
CA GLN A 115 6.19 -6.78 8.79
C GLN A 115 7.10 -6.42 7.62
N THR A 116 8.33 -6.93 7.62
CA THR A 116 9.35 -6.63 6.60
C THR A 116 9.99 -7.93 6.17
N GLY A 117 10.32 -8.04 4.89
CA GLY A 117 10.91 -9.25 4.34
C GLY A 117 11.25 -9.13 2.87
N ILE A 118 11.89 -10.18 2.37
CA ILE A 118 12.17 -10.36 0.94
C ILE A 118 11.25 -11.46 0.41
N GLY A 119 10.81 -11.32 -0.84
CA GLY A 119 10.11 -12.39 -1.54
C GLY A 119 10.12 -12.17 -3.04
N LEU A 120 9.52 -13.09 -3.77
CA LEU A 120 9.29 -12.92 -5.20
C LEU A 120 7.89 -12.36 -5.43
N LEU A 121 7.77 -11.39 -6.34
CA LEU A 121 6.52 -10.81 -6.77
C LEU A 121 6.38 -11.08 -8.28
N ASP A 122 5.59 -12.11 -8.63
CA ASP A 122 5.54 -12.67 -9.98
C ASP A 122 6.95 -13.00 -10.53
N GLY A 123 7.76 -13.66 -9.70
CA GLY A 123 9.15 -14.03 -10.01
C GLY A 123 10.19 -12.94 -9.83
N GLU A 124 9.79 -11.69 -9.57
CA GLU A 124 10.73 -10.57 -9.39
C GLU A 124 11.17 -10.44 -7.92
N PRO A 125 12.48 -10.50 -7.60
CA PRO A 125 12.98 -10.27 -6.25
C PRO A 125 12.60 -8.88 -5.74
N THR A 126 11.97 -8.82 -4.56
CA THR A 126 11.41 -7.58 -4.02
C THR A 126 11.61 -7.49 -2.51
N ALA A 127 12.05 -6.33 -2.03
CA ALA A 127 12.02 -5.99 -0.61
C ALA A 127 10.67 -5.36 -0.26
N LEU A 128 9.90 -6.00 0.62
CA LEU A 128 8.53 -5.59 0.93
C LEU A 128 8.37 -5.27 2.42
N GLY A 129 7.82 -4.09 2.71
CA GLY A 129 7.35 -3.67 4.02
C GLY A 129 5.83 -3.55 4.01
N VAL A 130 5.14 -4.17 4.98
CA VAL A 130 3.68 -4.13 5.10
C VAL A 130 3.29 -3.64 6.48
N MET A 131 2.76 -2.43 6.54
CA MET A 131 2.22 -1.87 7.78
C MET A 131 0.89 -2.53 8.16
N ASP A 132 0.63 -2.66 9.45
CA ASP A 132 -0.62 -3.24 9.97
C ASP A 132 -1.34 -2.28 10.92
N PHE A 133 -2.48 -1.76 10.47
CA PHE A 133 -3.26 -0.77 11.21
C PHE A 133 -3.82 -1.33 12.54
N ARG A 134 -3.97 -2.66 12.67
CA ARG A 134 -4.46 -3.29 13.90
C ARG A 134 -3.51 -3.07 15.07
N PHE A 135 -2.22 -2.87 14.78
CA PHE A 135 -1.22 -2.59 15.80
C PHE A 135 -1.17 -1.09 16.11
N MET A 136 -1.90 -0.66 17.13
CA MET A 136 -1.91 0.74 17.60
C MET A 136 -2.14 1.76 16.47
N GLY A 137 -3.07 1.47 15.56
CA GLY A 137 -3.38 2.34 14.42
C GLY A 137 -2.27 2.42 13.38
N GLY A 138 -1.42 1.40 13.26
CA GLY A 138 -0.28 1.42 12.35
C GLY A 138 0.74 2.50 12.69
N SER A 139 0.74 3.00 13.93
CA SER A 139 1.53 4.18 14.28
C SER A 139 3.03 3.90 14.17
N MET A 140 3.79 4.82 13.58
CA MET A 140 5.23 4.65 13.42
C MET A 140 5.97 5.00 14.73
N GLY A 141 6.52 3.97 15.39
CA GLY A 141 7.49 4.08 16.49
C GLY A 141 8.90 3.67 16.06
N SER A 142 9.82 3.54 17.01
CA SER A 142 11.23 3.23 16.78
C SER A 142 11.44 1.92 16.03
N VAL A 143 10.64 0.89 16.32
CA VAL A 143 10.74 -0.42 15.65
C VAL A 143 10.25 -0.36 14.22
N VAL A 144 9.14 0.34 13.94
CA VAL A 144 8.70 0.56 12.55
C VAL A 144 9.80 1.26 11.76
N GLY A 145 10.39 2.30 12.33
CA GLY A 145 11.48 3.04 11.69
C GLY A 145 12.74 2.20 11.49
N GLU A 146 13.18 1.43 12.47
CA GLU A 146 14.33 0.51 12.34
C GLU A 146 14.09 -0.58 11.31
N LYS A 147 12.96 -1.30 11.36
CA LYS A 147 12.65 -2.40 10.43
C LYS A 147 12.57 -1.90 8.98
N LEU A 148 11.90 -0.78 8.74
CA LEU A 148 11.84 -0.19 7.39
C LEU A 148 13.21 0.28 6.92
N THR A 149 14.01 0.91 7.80
CA THR A 149 15.37 1.34 7.46
C THR A 149 16.24 0.14 7.05
N ARG A 150 16.23 -0.94 7.84
CA ARG A 150 16.97 -2.18 7.52
C ARG A 150 16.49 -2.84 6.23
N LEU A 151 15.18 -2.87 6.00
CA LEU A 151 14.60 -3.37 4.75
C LEU A 151 15.13 -2.58 3.55
N ILE A 152 15.11 -1.25 3.62
CA ILE A 152 15.59 -0.36 2.54
C ILE A 152 17.09 -0.55 2.33
N GLU A 153 17.88 -0.61 3.40
CA GLU A 153 19.33 -0.81 3.30
C GLU A 153 19.67 -2.19 2.72
N HIS A 154 18.96 -3.23 3.13
CA HIS A 154 19.09 -4.57 2.56
C HIS A 154 18.71 -4.57 1.07
N GLY A 155 17.54 -4.01 0.73
CA GLY A 155 17.11 -3.87 -0.67
C GLY A 155 18.11 -3.07 -1.50
N THR A 156 18.71 -2.02 -0.93
CA THR A 156 19.76 -1.23 -1.59
C THR A 156 21.00 -2.08 -1.87
N LYS A 157 21.45 -2.84 -0.87
CA LYS A 157 22.65 -3.67 -0.97
C LYS A 157 22.49 -4.79 -2.01
N GLU A 158 21.34 -5.46 -2.02
CA GLU A 158 21.05 -6.57 -2.93
C GLU A 158 20.55 -6.10 -4.31
N GLY A 159 20.31 -4.80 -4.50
CA GLY A 159 19.81 -4.25 -5.76
C GLY A 159 18.33 -4.51 -6.01
N TYR A 160 17.54 -4.75 -4.96
CA TYR A 160 16.11 -5.02 -5.07
C TYR A 160 15.27 -3.72 -5.09
N PRO A 161 14.16 -3.72 -5.86
CA PRO A 161 13.12 -2.72 -5.67
C PRO A 161 12.55 -2.82 -4.25
N VAL A 162 12.18 -1.67 -3.69
CA VAL A 162 11.55 -1.59 -2.37
C VAL A 162 10.09 -1.19 -2.55
N ILE A 163 9.19 -1.93 -1.88
CA ILE A 163 7.76 -1.62 -1.85
C ILE A 163 7.34 -1.50 -0.39
N ILE A 164 6.61 -0.43 -0.05
CA ILE A 164 6.05 -0.26 1.29
C ILE A 164 4.54 -0.04 1.20
N ILE A 165 3.77 -0.99 1.72
CA ILE A 165 2.32 -0.86 1.90
C ILE A 165 2.07 -0.02 3.15
N CYS A 166 1.65 1.23 2.94
CA CYS A 166 1.45 2.23 3.98
C CYS A 166 0.04 2.14 4.55
N ALA A 167 -0.07 1.98 5.87
CA ALA A 167 -1.31 2.00 6.63
C ALA A 167 -1.01 2.53 8.04
N SER A 168 -1.35 3.79 8.31
CA SER A 168 -0.98 4.45 9.56
C SER A 168 -1.89 5.63 9.90
N GLY A 169 -2.15 5.79 11.20
CA GLY A 169 -2.74 6.98 11.79
C GLY A 169 -1.73 8.10 12.10
N GLY A 170 -0.42 7.84 11.97
CA GLY A 170 0.65 8.82 12.21
C GLY A 170 1.80 8.31 13.07
N ALA A 171 2.51 9.21 13.75
CA ALA A 171 3.63 8.88 14.62
C ALA A 171 3.15 8.31 15.97
N ARG A 172 3.90 7.38 16.55
CA ARG A 172 3.57 6.77 17.84
C ARG A 172 3.88 7.71 19.00
N MET A 173 2.87 8.42 19.47
CA MET A 173 3.03 9.47 20.50
C MET A 173 3.70 8.97 21.79
N GLN A 174 3.52 7.70 22.14
CA GLN A 174 4.07 7.10 23.36
C GLN A 174 5.61 7.08 23.37
N GLU A 175 6.25 7.12 22.20
CA GLU A 175 7.72 7.21 22.08
C GLU A 175 8.20 8.64 21.77
N GLY A 176 7.29 9.61 21.69
CA GLY A 176 7.59 11.04 21.55
C GLY A 176 8.52 11.37 20.38
N MET A 177 9.63 12.04 20.69
CA MET A 177 10.62 12.47 19.69
C MET A 177 11.25 11.30 18.93
N LEU A 178 11.35 10.11 19.54
CA LEU A 178 11.91 8.94 18.86
C LEU A 178 11.06 8.57 17.64
N SER A 179 9.73 8.65 17.75
CA SER A 179 8.82 8.43 16.62
C SER A 179 8.98 9.48 15.53
N LEU A 180 9.13 10.76 15.91
CA LEU A 180 9.34 11.84 14.94
C LEU A 180 10.63 11.62 14.13
N MET A 181 11.71 11.25 14.81
CA MET A 181 13.02 11.03 14.17
C MET A 181 13.02 9.83 13.20
N GLN A 182 12.05 8.90 13.30
CA GLN A 182 11.94 7.83 12.31
C GLN A 182 11.60 8.36 10.90
N MET A 183 10.90 9.50 10.81
CA MET A 183 10.66 10.16 9.51
C MET A 183 11.98 10.48 8.82
N ALA A 184 12.89 11.17 9.51
CA ALA A 184 14.20 11.54 8.99
C ALA A 184 15.05 10.31 8.67
N LYS A 185 15.06 9.31 9.56
CA LYS A 185 15.85 8.08 9.41
C LYS A 185 15.48 7.28 8.16
N ILE A 186 14.19 6.99 7.98
CA ILE A 186 13.71 6.23 6.81
C ILE A 186 13.97 7.04 5.54
N SER A 187 13.72 8.36 5.57
CA SER A 187 13.96 9.25 4.43
C SER A 187 15.44 9.27 4.01
N ALA A 188 16.36 9.23 4.98
CA ALA A 188 17.79 9.15 4.70
C ALA A 188 18.20 7.82 4.06
N ALA A 189 17.59 6.70 4.47
CA ALA A 189 17.81 5.39 3.83
C ALA A 189 17.25 5.36 2.40
N LEU A 190 16.03 5.88 2.18
CA LEU A 190 15.43 6.02 0.85
C LEU A 190 16.28 6.89 -0.07
N HIS A 191 16.87 7.97 0.45
CA HIS A 191 17.77 8.81 -0.35
C HIS A 191 19.00 8.03 -0.84
N ARG A 192 19.55 7.10 -0.03
CA ARG A 192 20.65 6.21 -0.46
C ARG A 192 20.19 5.19 -1.50
N HIS A 193 19.00 4.63 -1.31
CA HIS A 193 18.37 3.70 -2.26
C HIS A 193 18.13 4.36 -3.63
N HIS A 194 17.54 5.56 -3.64
CA HIS A 194 17.36 6.37 -4.85
C HIS A 194 18.69 6.75 -5.52
N LYS A 195 19.73 7.13 -4.74
CA LYS A 195 21.08 7.37 -5.29
C LYS A 195 21.70 6.15 -5.96
N SER A 196 21.29 4.96 -5.54
CA SER A 196 21.69 3.68 -6.16
C SER A 196 20.85 3.33 -7.40
N ARG A 197 19.94 4.23 -7.82
CA ARG A 197 19.05 4.10 -8.97
C ARG A 197 18.13 2.87 -8.89
N LEU A 198 17.67 2.57 -7.69
CA LEU A 198 16.74 1.48 -7.43
C LEU A 198 15.34 2.03 -7.22
N LEU A 199 14.34 1.25 -7.65
CA LEU A 199 12.94 1.64 -7.64
C LEU A 199 12.31 1.53 -6.24
N TYR A 200 11.71 2.61 -5.75
CA TYR A 200 10.90 2.63 -4.55
C TYR A 200 9.43 2.98 -4.86
N ILE A 201 8.51 2.11 -4.44
CA ILE A 201 7.06 2.28 -4.61
C ILE A 201 6.35 2.22 -3.25
N PRO A 202 5.93 3.37 -2.67
CA PRO A 202 4.92 3.37 -1.63
C PRO A 202 3.54 3.06 -2.22
N VAL A 203 2.80 2.18 -1.56
CA VAL A 203 1.39 1.92 -1.85
C VAL A 203 0.55 2.44 -0.69
N LEU A 204 -0.20 3.51 -0.93
CA LEU A 204 -1.01 4.22 0.05
C LEU A 204 -2.36 3.52 0.22
N THR A 205 -2.61 3.01 1.41
CA THR A 205 -3.86 2.31 1.75
C THR A 205 -4.66 3.08 2.81
N HIS A 206 -5.92 2.68 3.03
CA HIS A 206 -6.78 3.32 4.00
C HIS A 206 -6.43 2.89 5.45
N PRO A 207 -6.20 3.83 6.38
CA PRO A 207 -5.78 5.22 6.17
C PRO A 207 -4.24 5.34 6.12
N THR A 208 -3.72 6.39 5.47
CA THR A 208 -2.31 6.78 5.53
C THR A 208 -2.20 8.25 5.92
N THR A 209 -1.93 8.52 7.20
CA THR A 209 -1.94 9.88 7.75
C THR A 209 -0.70 10.27 8.55
N GLY A 210 -0.56 11.57 8.84
CA GLY A 210 0.41 12.09 9.79
C GLY A 210 1.86 11.98 9.31
N GLY A 211 2.75 11.62 10.24
CA GLY A 211 4.19 11.52 9.98
C GLY A 211 4.56 10.52 8.90
N VAL A 212 3.75 9.47 8.68
CA VAL A 212 3.99 8.51 7.59
C VAL A 212 3.77 9.17 6.23
N THR A 213 2.64 9.86 6.05
CA THR A 213 2.35 10.65 4.84
C THR A 213 3.40 11.73 4.59
N ALA A 214 3.85 12.42 5.63
CA ALA A 214 4.87 13.47 5.53
C ALA A 214 6.32 12.94 5.48
N SER A 215 6.52 11.64 5.23
CA SER A 215 7.85 11.04 5.08
C SER A 215 7.83 9.98 3.98
N PHE A 216 8.20 8.73 4.27
CA PHE A 216 8.46 7.70 3.28
C PHE A 216 7.27 7.39 2.37
N ALA A 217 6.03 7.61 2.80
CA ALA A 217 4.87 7.38 1.96
C ALA A 217 4.78 8.34 0.75
N MET A 218 5.43 9.50 0.80
CA MET A 218 5.43 10.52 -0.26
C MET A 218 6.83 10.75 -0.88
N LEU A 219 7.73 9.78 -0.71
CA LEU A 219 9.10 9.83 -1.26
C LEU A 219 9.34 8.74 -2.33
N GLY A 220 8.25 8.21 -2.89
CA GLY A 220 8.28 7.19 -3.95
C GLY A 220 8.79 7.73 -5.27
N ASP A 221 9.43 6.88 -6.08
CA ASP A 221 9.60 7.15 -7.50
C ASP A 221 8.25 7.04 -8.23
N LEU A 222 7.38 6.14 -7.74
CA LEU A 222 5.97 6.02 -8.15
C LEU A 222 5.10 5.82 -6.90
N ILE A 223 4.18 6.72 -6.66
CA ILE A 223 3.25 6.72 -5.53
C ILE A 223 1.91 6.14 -6.01
N LEU A 224 1.62 4.92 -5.58
CA LEU A 224 0.36 4.25 -5.89
C LEU A 224 -0.61 4.38 -4.72
N ALA A 225 -1.91 4.39 -5.00
CA ALA A 225 -2.93 4.35 -3.95
C ALA A 225 -4.02 3.33 -4.26
N GLU A 226 -4.65 2.78 -3.22
CA GLU A 226 -5.89 2.03 -3.38
C GLU A 226 -7.10 2.98 -3.56
N PRO A 227 -8.15 2.59 -4.30
CA PRO A 227 -9.39 3.34 -4.44
C PRO A 227 -9.96 3.78 -3.10
N LYS A 228 -10.43 5.04 -3.03
CA LYS A 228 -11.06 5.64 -1.84
C LYS A 228 -10.21 5.63 -0.56
N ALA A 229 -8.90 5.39 -0.66
CA ALA A 229 -8.01 5.44 0.50
C ALA A 229 -7.95 6.86 1.06
N THR A 230 -8.01 6.99 2.39
CA THR A 230 -7.90 8.31 3.06
C THR A 230 -6.44 8.60 3.34
N ILE A 231 -5.92 9.66 2.73
CA ILE A 231 -4.51 10.01 2.75
C ILE A 231 -4.36 11.50 3.08
N GLY A 232 -3.58 11.84 4.11
CA GLY A 232 -3.33 13.24 4.42
C GLY A 232 -2.50 13.48 5.67
N PHE A 233 -1.84 14.64 5.72
CA PHE A 233 -0.99 14.98 6.87
C PHE A 233 -1.80 15.16 8.16
N ALA A 234 -2.79 16.06 8.15
CA ALA A 234 -3.69 16.27 9.28
C ALA A 234 -5.03 15.57 9.03
N GLY A 235 -5.64 15.01 10.07
CA GLY A 235 -6.96 14.40 9.94
C GLY A 235 -8.05 15.44 9.64
N ARG A 236 -9.04 15.06 8.83
CA ARG A 236 -10.20 15.89 8.45
C ARG A 236 -10.78 16.71 9.61
N ARG A 237 -11.03 16.06 10.76
CA ARG A 237 -11.58 16.70 11.95
C ARG A 237 -10.75 17.90 12.43
N VAL A 238 -9.43 17.79 12.42
CA VAL A 238 -8.53 18.87 12.87
C VAL A 238 -8.61 20.04 11.90
N ILE A 239 -8.64 19.76 10.59
CA ILE A 239 -8.70 20.78 9.55
C ILE A 239 -10.02 21.54 9.60
N GLU A 240 -11.16 20.84 9.68
CA GLU A 240 -12.50 21.46 9.79
C GLU A 240 -12.61 22.35 11.03
N GLN A 241 -12.01 21.94 12.16
CA GLN A 241 -12.00 22.75 13.39
C GLN A 241 -11.15 24.01 13.24
N THR A 242 -10.01 23.94 12.55
CA THR A 242 -9.12 25.07 12.32
C THR A 242 -9.72 26.08 11.35
N LEU A 243 -10.27 25.60 10.22
CA LEU A 243 -10.85 26.45 9.18
C LEU A 243 -12.27 26.92 9.51
N ARG A 244 -12.97 26.21 10.41
CA ARG A 244 -14.40 26.40 10.72
C ARG A 244 -15.31 26.25 9.50
N GLU A 245 -14.90 25.39 8.57
CA GLU A 245 -15.60 25.10 7.33
C GLU A 245 -15.76 23.59 7.15
N LYS A 246 -16.79 23.18 6.42
CA LYS A 246 -16.96 21.78 6.01
C LYS A 246 -16.09 21.51 4.79
N LEU A 247 -15.33 20.42 4.84
CA LEU A 247 -14.54 19.98 3.70
C LEU A 247 -15.42 19.23 2.69
N PRO A 248 -15.01 19.13 1.41
CA PRO A 248 -15.66 18.28 0.42
C PRO A 248 -15.73 16.81 0.86
N ASP A 249 -16.73 16.05 0.41
CA ASP A 249 -16.89 14.64 0.82
C ASP A 249 -15.72 13.76 0.38
N ASP A 250 -15.15 14.04 -0.79
CA ASP A 250 -13.98 13.35 -1.37
C ASP A 250 -12.64 13.90 -0.86
N PHE A 251 -12.63 14.90 0.02
CA PHE A 251 -11.40 15.46 0.57
C PHE A 251 -10.52 14.35 1.18
N GLN A 252 -9.23 14.37 0.83
CA GLN A 252 -8.23 13.36 1.23
C GLN A 252 -8.44 11.94 0.67
N THR A 253 -9.38 11.69 -0.24
CA THR A 253 -9.41 10.38 -0.93
C THR A 253 -8.27 10.26 -1.94
N SER A 254 -7.95 9.03 -2.34
CA SER A 254 -6.96 8.80 -3.38
C SER A 254 -7.33 9.46 -4.71
N GLU A 255 -8.61 9.56 -5.06
CA GLU A 255 -9.05 10.29 -6.26
C GLU A 255 -8.83 11.80 -6.13
N TYR A 256 -9.08 12.36 -4.95
CA TYR A 256 -8.74 13.75 -4.66
C TYR A 256 -7.24 13.95 -4.83
N LEU A 257 -6.39 13.15 -4.19
CA LEU A 257 -4.93 13.30 -4.30
C LEU A 257 -4.40 13.12 -5.73
N LEU A 258 -4.97 12.19 -6.51
CA LEU A 258 -4.65 12.01 -7.93
C LEU A 258 -4.92 13.30 -8.72
N SER A 259 -6.06 13.96 -8.49
CA SER A 259 -6.41 15.20 -9.19
C SER A 259 -5.48 16.38 -8.90
N TYR A 260 -4.78 16.36 -7.76
CA TYR A 260 -3.78 17.35 -7.36
C TYR A 260 -2.33 16.91 -7.62
N GLY A 261 -2.11 15.74 -8.24
CA GLY A 261 -0.78 15.25 -8.61
C GLY A 261 0.06 14.71 -7.46
N PHE A 262 -0.54 14.33 -6.33
CA PHE A 262 0.17 13.68 -5.21
C PHE A 262 0.26 12.15 -5.33
N VAL A 263 -0.58 11.55 -6.17
CA VAL A 263 -0.63 10.11 -6.44
C VAL A 263 -0.47 9.94 -7.95
N ASP A 264 0.36 9.00 -8.38
CA ASP A 264 0.61 8.74 -9.80
C ASP A 264 -0.46 7.86 -10.42
N ALA A 265 -0.94 6.86 -9.68
CA ALA A 265 -2.02 5.98 -10.12
C ALA A 265 -2.82 5.39 -8.96
N ILE A 266 -4.10 5.17 -9.23
CA ILE A 266 -5.00 4.44 -8.33
C ILE A 266 -5.17 3.02 -8.87
N VAL A 267 -4.79 2.02 -8.06
CA VAL A 267 -4.76 0.62 -8.49
C VAL A 267 -5.67 -0.21 -7.59
N PRO A 268 -6.74 -0.83 -8.14
CA PRO A 268 -7.56 -1.78 -7.41
C PRO A 268 -6.72 -2.96 -6.91
N ARG A 269 -7.04 -3.46 -5.70
CA ARG A 269 -6.19 -4.45 -5.03
C ARG A 269 -6.09 -5.77 -5.80
N THR A 270 -7.14 -6.12 -6.53
CA THR A 270 -7.19 -7.28 -7.42
C THR A 270 -6.17 -7.21 -8.56
N GLN A 271 -5.71 -6.02 -8.93
CA GLN A 271 -4.74 -5.77 -10.00
C GLN A 271 -3.36 -5.37 -9.48
N LEU A 272 -3.22 -5.16 -8.16
CA LEU A 272 -2.04 -4.56 -7.56
C LEU A 272 -0.77 -5.39 -7.78
N LYS A 273 -0.81 -6.71 -7.52
CA LYS A 273 0.35 -7.59 -7.71
C LYS A 273 0.89 -7.51 -9.15
N LYS A 274 0.02 -7.73 -10.13
CA LYS A 274 0.39 -7.66 -11.55
C LYS A 274 0.95 -6.29 -11.94
N THR A 275 0.35 -5.21 -11.43
CA THR A 275 0.80 -3.83 -11.72
C THR A 275 2.20 -3.58 -11.15
N LEU A 276 2.44 -3.97 -9.89
CA LEU A 276 3.75 -3.87 -9.26
C LEU A 276 4.80 -4.68 -10.02
N ALA A 277 4.50 -5.92 -10.41
CA ALA A 277 5.41 -6.75 -11.20
C ALA A 277 5.78 -6.09 -12.53
N GLN A 278 4.80 -5.52 -13.22
CA GLN A 278 5.02 -4.80 -14.48
C GLN A 278 5.91 -3.58 -14.29
N LEU A 279 5.66 -2.78 -13.25
CA LEU A 279 6.48 -1.62 -12.91
C LEU A 279 7.91 -2.04 -12.59
N ILE A 280 8.11 -3.09 -11.79
CA ILE A 280 9.45 -3.62 -11.50
C ILE A 280 10.17 -4.02 -12.80
N ARG A 281 9.54 -4.81 -13.67
CA ARG A 281 10.15 -5.25 -14.93
C ARG A 281 10.51 -4.09 -15.86
N LEU A 282 9.69 -3.04 -15.90
CA LEU A 282 9.97 -1.85 -16.71
C LEU A 282 11.19 -1.07 -16.21
N HIS A 283 11.44 -1.08 -14.90
CA HIS A 283 12.54 -0.37 -14.26
C HIS A 283 13.75 -1.26 -13.98
N HIS A 284 13.64 -2.57 -14.24
CA HIS A 284 14.76 -3.48 -14.17
C HIS A 284 15.67 -3.19 -15.38
N LEU A 285 16.82 -2.57 -15.12
CA LEU A 285 17.84 -2.40 -16.15
C LEU A 285 18.36 -3.79 -16.53
N PRO A 286 18.35 -4.17 -17.83
CA PRO A 286 18.95 -5.42 -18.23
C PRO A 286 20.44 -5.39 -17.87
N GLN A 287 20.89 -6.36 -17.06
CA GLN A 287 22.31 -6.47 -16.64
C GLN A 287 23.29 -6.69 -17.83
N ASN A 288 22.78 -6.77 -19.06
CA ASN A 288 23.54 -7.08 -20.27
C ASN A 288 23.40 -6.07 -21.43
N SER A 289 22.87 -4.87 -21.20
CA SER A 289 23.04 -3.82 -22.22
C SER A 289 24.50 -3.34 -22.19
N GLN A 290 25.36 -3.96 -23.00
CA GLN A 290 26.59 -3.32 -23.43
C GLN A 290 26.25 -1.87 -23.84
N PRO A 291 27.04 -0.86 -23.46
CA PRO A 291 26.80 0.48 -23.95
C PRO A 291 26.78 0.40 -25.47
N LEU A 292 25.67 0.80 -26.09
CA LEU A 292 25.61 1.01 -27.53
C LEU A 292 26.84 1.88 -27.87
N SER A 293 27.83 1.26 -28.50
CA SER A 293 29.09 1.93 -28.83
C SER A 293 28.73 3.15 -29.66
N ARG A 294 28.90 4.34 -29.09
CA ARG A 294 28.82 5.61 -29.83
C ARG A 294 30.05 5.70 -30.73
N THR A 295 30.05 4.90 -31.79
CA THR A 295 30.96 5.02 -32.93
C THR A 295 30.15 4.73 -34.19
N ALA A 296 29.10 5.53 -34.41
CA ALA A 296 28.78 5.91 -35.78
C ALA A 296 29.52 7.22 -36.01
N GLU A 297 30.72 7.13 -36.58
CA GLU A 297 31.32 8.29 -37.22
C GLU A 297 30.30 8.82 -38.22
N VAL A 298 29.77 10.01 -37.94
CA VAL A 298 28.98 10.76 -38.90
C VAL A 298 29.96 11.18 -39.98
N THR A 299 30.03 10.39 -41.06
CA THR A 299 30.76 10.80 -42.26
C THR A 299 30.02 12.00 -42.84
N PRO A 300 30.66 13.18 -42.98
CA PRO A 300 30.02 14.31 -43.63
C PRO A 300 29.75 13.95 -45.09
N LEU A 301 28.49 13.98 -45.51
CA LEU A 301 28.12 13.98 -46.92
C LEU A 301 28.53 15.33 -47.53
N THR A 302 29.80 15.49 -47.87
CA THR A 302 30.25 16.57 -48.76
C THR A 302 30.39 16.03 -50.17
N SER A 303 29.31 16.06 -50.94
CA SER A 303 29.38 16.25 -52.39
C SER A 303 28.87 17.66 -52.69
N ALA A 304 29.81 18.60 -52.81
CA ALA A 304 29.53 19.91 -53.36
C ALA A 304 29.29 19.75 -54.86
N HIS A 305 28.04 19.73 -55.28
CA HIS A 305 27.69 20.11 -56.64
C HIS A 305 27.79 21.63 -56.72
N THR A 306 28.93 22.12 -57.23
CA THR A 306 29.08 23.50 -57.69
C THR A 306 28.15 23.70 -58.88
N VAL A 307 27.07 24.46 -58.69
CA VAL A 307 26.33 25.08 -59.79
C VAL A 307 27.06 26.38 -60.12
N ASP A 308 27.78 26.37 -61.24
CA ASP A 308 28.42 27.53 -61.83
C ASP A 308 27.34 28.45 -62.43
N LEU A 309 27.22 29.67 -61.88
CA LEU A 309 26.25 30.69 -62.29
C LEU A 309 26.91 31.84 -63.05
N SER A 310 28.02 31.59 -63.75
CA SER A 310 28.81 32.65 -64.36
C SER A 310 28.97 32.57 -65.88
N GLN A 311 27.90 32.34 -66.66
CA GLN A 311 27.91 32.68 -68.09
C GLN A 311 26.56 33.22 -68.59
N GLU A 312 26.66 34.21 -69.49
CA GLU A 312 25.62 34.87 -70.28
C GLU A 312 25.01 36.18 -69.77
N VAL A 313 25.77 37.28 -69.90
CA VAL A 313 25.24 38.50 -70.53
C VAL A 313 26.27 39.02 -71.52
N SER A 314 25.99 38.87 -72.82
CA SER A 314 26.75 39.44 -73.92
C SER A 314 26.30 40.89 -74.20
N PRO A 315 27.17 41.76 -74.75
CA PRO A 315 26.86 43.16 -74.98
C PRO A 315 26.30 43.37 -76.40
N SER A 316 25.26 44.19 -76.54
CA SER A 316 24.90 44.79 -77.84
C SER A 316 24.80 46.31 -77.73
N LYS A 317 25.35 46.95 -78.76
CA LYS A 317 25.68 48.37 -78.93
C LYS A 317 24.48 49.22 -79.38
N SER A 318 24.61 50.54 -79.19
CA SER A 318 24.05 51.67 -79.98
C SER A 318 22.52 51.75 -80.09
N VAL A 319 21.85 52.87 -79.76
CA VAL A 319 22.05 54.29 -80.12
C VAL A 319 21.53 55.17 -78.98
#